data_AF-A0A062GX37-F1
#
_entry.id   AF-A0A062GX37-F1
#
_cell.length_a   1.000
_cell.length_b   1.000
_cell.length_c   1.000
_cell.angle_alpha   90.00
_cell.angle_beta   90.00
_cell.angle_gamma   90.00
#
_symmetry.space_group_name_H-M   'P 1'
#
loop_
_entity.id
_entity.type
_entity.pdbx_description
1 polymer ?
#
loop_
_entity_poly.entity_id
_entity_poly.type
_entity_poly.pdbx_seq_one_letter_code
_entity_poly.pdbx_strand_id
1 'polypeptide(L)'
;MILYVCSYVLRNPFFSEKRIDIKEMGWEKLSNIVKNVFSFGGSVIIHKTDADCSEEYGRLAYSDIDSYSMVCDSKYGYLFGCSISENENYPEGTYLRLVNKNAKNPDEIYIFEPHEDEWKAKYVNQDLELLLNLFKDIYQHGELSLDSKASFE
;
A
#
# COMPACT_ATOMS: atom_id res chain seq x y z
N MET A 1 -0.40 -21.17 4.79
CA MET A 1 0.99 -20.66 4.65
C MET A 1 0.91 -19.15 4.45
N ILE A 2 1.62 -18.35 5.25
CA ILE A 2 1.56 -16.90 5.10
C ILE A 2 2.35 -16.44 3.87
N LEU A 3 1.67 -15.76 2.95
CA LEU A 3 2.24 -15.14 1.77
C LEU A 3 1.94 -13.64 1.75
N TYR A 4 2.84 -12.88 1.16
CA TYR A 4 2.66 -11.45 0.91
C TYR A 4 2.57 -11.23 -0.59
N VAL A 5 1.39 -10.87 -1.05
CA VAL A 5 1.11 -10.78 -2.49
C VAL A 5 0.85 -9.32 -2.89
N CYS A 6 1.58 -8.85 -3.89
CA CYS A 6 1.46 -7.52 -4.45
C CYS A 6 0.54 -7.53 -5.67
N SER A 7 -0.36 -6.56 -5.73
CA SER A 7 -1.12 -6.18 -6.91
C SER A 7 -0.86 -4.71 -7.19
N TYR A 8 -0.63 -4.34 -8.44
CA TYR A 8 -0.37 -2.95 -8.78
C TYR A 8 -0.98 -2.55 -10.13
N VAL A 9 -1.19 -1.25 -10.26
CA VAL A 9 -1.70 -0.58 -11.46
C VAL A 9 -0.80 0.63 -11.72
N LEU A 10 -0.30 0.75 -12.94
CA LEU A 10 0.28 1.96 -13.49
C LEU A 10 -0.75 2.60 -14.42
N ARG A 11 -0.92 3.91 -14.32
CA ARG A 11 -1.92 4.63 -15.14
C ARG A 11 -1.41 5.04 -16.50
N ASN A 12 -0.14 5.44 -16.61
CA ASN A 12 0.41 5.95 -17.87
C ASN A 12 1.88 5.50 -18.11
N PRO A 13 2.14 4.57 -19.04
CA PRO A 13 1.17 3.79 -19.80
C PRO A 13 0.35 2.87 -18.87
N PHE A 14 -0.87 2.54 -19.28
CA PHE A 14 -1.72 1.64 -18.50
C PHE A 14 -1.11 0.24 -18.44
N PHE A 15 -0.89 -0.27 -17.23
CA PHE A 15 -0.44 -1.64 -16.97
C PHE A 15 -0.96 -2.10 -15.62
N SER A 16 -1.33 -3.38 -15.49
CA SER A 16 -1.75 -3.93 -14.21
C SER A 16 -1.33 -5.38 -14.06
N GLU A 17 -0.92 -5.76 -12.85
CA GLU A 17 -0.59 -7.13 -12.49
C GLU A 17 -1.12 -7.42 -11.08
N LYS A 18 -1.47 -8.67 -10.80
CA LYS A 18 -2.17 -9.04 -9.56
C LYS A 18 -1.53 -10.27 -8.91
N ARG A 19 -1.52 -10.23 -7.58
CA ARG A 19 -1.14 -11.35 -6.69
C ARG A 19 0.21 -11.99 -7.00
N ILE A 20 1.24 -11.16 -7.15
CA ILE A 20 2.63 -11.60 -7.31
C ILE A 20 3.24 -11.74 -5.91
N ASP A 21 3.87 -12.86 -5.61
CA ASP A 21 4.61 -13.02 -4.35
C ASP A 21 5.78 -12.00 -4.30
N ILE A 22 5.80 -11.15 -3.28
CA ILE A 22 6.83 -10.11 -3.15
C ILE A 22 8.22 -10.69 -2.89
N LYS A 23 8.32 -11.89 -2.31
CA LYS A 23 9.59 -12.57 -2.07
C LYS A 23 10.14 -13.18 -3.35
N GLU A 24 9.27 -13.73 -4.20
CA GLU A 24 9.65 -14.20 -5.54
C GLU A 24 10.05 -13.02 -6.45
N MET A 25 9.29 -11.91 -6.38
CA MET A 25 9.57 -10.69 -7.12
C MET A 25 10.92 -10.05 -6.73
N GLY A 26 11.25 -10.08 -5.43
CA GLY A 26 12.41 -9.41 -4.86
C GLY A 26 12.25 -7.90 -4.68
N TRP A 27 13.04 -7.35 -3.76
CA TRP A 27 12.99 -5.93 -3.39
C TRP A 27 13.25 -4.98 -4.55
N GLU A 28 14.23 -5.28 -5.41
CA GLU A 28 14.59 -4.39 -6.52
C GLU A 28 13.39 -4.13 -7.44
N LYS A 29 12.72 -5.19 -7.88
CA LYS A 29 11.54 -5.10 -8.74
C LYS A 29 10.36 -4.43 -8.01
N LEU A 30 10.11 -4.76 -6.74
CA LEU A 30 9.08 -4.09 -5.94
C LEU A 30 9.34 -2.57 -5.83
N SER A 31 10.57 -2.18 -5.51
CA SER A 31 10.95 -0.77 -5.37
C SER A 31 10.81 0.00 -6.68
N ASN A 32 11.09 -0.64 -7.81
CA ASN A 32 10.90 -0.03 -9.13
C ASN A 32 9.41 0.13 -9.47
N ILE A 33 8.56 -0.82 -9.09
CA ILE A 33 7.09 -0.69 -9.22
C ILE A 33 6.60 0.51 -8.42
N VAL A 34 7.00 0.63 -7.14
CA VAL A 34 6.61 1.76 -6.27
C VAL A 34 7.04 3.10 -6.88
N LYS A 35 8.29 3.20 -7.35
CA LYS A 35 8.79 4.42 -8.04
C LYS A 35 7.99 4.74 -9.29
N ASN A 36 7.67 3.74 -10.11
CA ASN A 36 6.88 3.95 -11.33
C ASN A 36 5.46 4.42 -11.00
N VAL A 37 4.80 3.79 -10.01
CA VAL A 37 3.46 4.22 -9.56
C VAL A 37 3.50 5.62 -8.98
N PHE A 38 4.56 5.97 -8.24
CA PHE A 38 4.78 7.32 -7.74
C PHE A 38 4.90 8.35 -8.87
N SER A 39 5.68 8.05 -9.92
CA SER A 39 5.92 8.98 -11.03
C SER A 39 4.76 9.10 -12.00
N PHE A 40 4.03 8.00 -12.25
CA PHE A 40 3.03 7.93 -13.32
C PHE A 40 1.59 7.81 -12.81
N GLY A 41 1.41 7.78 -11.49
CA GLY A 41 0.13 7.53 -10.86
C GLY A 41 -0.33 6.08 -10.97
N GLY A 42 -1.28 5.71 -10.12
CA GLY A 42 -1.83 4.37 -10.04
C GLY A 42 -1.96 3.88 -8.61
N SER A 43 -1.78 2.59 -8.38
CA SER A 43 -1.90 2.03 -7.05
C SER A 43 -1.03 0.80 -6.85
N VAL A 44 -0.63 0.56 -5.61
CA VAL A 44 0.01 -0.68 -5.16
C VAL A 44 -0.76 -1.17 -3.94
N ILE A 45 -1.10 -2.45 -3.90
CA ILE A 45 -1.70 -3.09 -2.73
C ILE A 45 -0.91 -4.35 -2.41
N ILE A 46 -0.45 -4.48 -1.17
CA ILE A 46 0.15 -5.70 -0.63
C ILE A 46 -0.83 -6.30 0.35
N HIS A 47 -1.23 -7.55 0.10
CA HIS A 47 -2.02 -8.33 1.02
C HIS A 47 -1.10 -9.31 1.76
N LYS A 48 -1.21 -9.35 3.08
CA LYS A 48 -0.78 -10.51 3.86
C LYS A 48 -1.92 -11.52 3.80
N THR A 49 -1.62 -12.72 3.34
CA THR A 49 -2.62 -13.72 3.03
C THR A 49 -2.25 -15.03 3.69
N ASP A 50 -3.24 -15.72 4.26
CA ASP A 50 -3.09 -17.15 4.53
C ASP A 50 -3.49 -17.91 3.27
N ALA A 51 -2.51 -18.60 2.69
CA ALA A 51 -2.71 -19.45 1.54
C ALA A 51 -2.90 -20.89 1.99
N ASP A 52 -4.09 -21.44 1.77
CA ASP A 52 -4.37 -22.87 1.95
C ASP A 52 -4.16 -23.62 0.64
N CYS A 53 -3.15 -24.48 0.64
CA CYS A 53 -2.93 -25.46 -0.41
C CYS A 53 -3.80 -26.69 -0.12
N SER A 54 -5.08 -26.65 -0.46
CA SER A 54 -5.87 -27.89 -0.48
C SER A 54 -5.46 -28.70 -1.73
N GLU A 55 -4.78 -29.83 -1.52
CA GLU A 55 -4.39 -30.74 -2.61
C GLU A 55 -5.61 -31.29 -3.39
N GLU A 56 -6.81 -31.26 -2.79
CA GLU A 56 -8.04 -31.77 -3.38
C GLU A 56 -8.60 -30.94 -4.55
N TYR A 57 -8.20 -29.68 -4.75
CA TYR A 57 -8.80 -28.80 -5.77
C TYR A 57 -7.83 -28.06 -6.70
N GLY A 58 -6.51 -28.24 -6.56
CA GLY A 58 -5.51 -27.63 -7.46
C GLY A 58 -5.56 -26.09 -7.53
N ARG A 59 -6.23 -25.43 -6.58
CA ARG A 59 -6.39 -23.97 -6.50
C ARG A 59 -5.86 -23.48 -5.16
N LEU A 60 -4.99 -22.48 -5.20
CA LEU A 60 -4.58 -21.71 -4.03
C LEU A 60 -5.79 -20.89 -3.54
N ALA A 61 -6.31 -21.23 -2.37
CA ALA A 61 -7.26 -20.38 -1.67
C ALA A 61 -6.48 -19.35 -0.85
N TYR A 62 -6.84 -18.08 -0.96
CA TYR A 62 -6.23 -17.00 -0.19
C TYR A 62 -7.27 -16.40 0.73
N SER A 63 -6.94 -16.29 2.02
CA SER A 63 -7.67 -15.48 2.98
C SER A 63 -6.82 -14.25 3.30
N ASP A 64 -7.26 -13.07 2.88
CA ASP A 64 -6.55 -11.82 3.14
C ASP A 64 -6.70 -11.45 4.63
N ILE A 65 -5.59 -11.18 5.32
CA ILE A 65 -5.52 -10.87 6.75
C ILE A 65 -5.29 -9.36 6.94
N ASP A 66 -4.16 -8.87 6.44
CA ASP A 66 -3.75 -7.47 6.50
C ASP A 66 -3.62 -6.93 5.08
N SER A 67 -3.79 -5.62 4.91
CA SER A 67 -3.47 -4.97 3.64
C SER A 67 -2.75 -3.65 3.84
N TYR A 68 -1.82 -3.36 2.92
CA TYR A 68 -1.15 -2.08 2.79
C TYR A 68 -1.45 -1.55 1.40
N SER A 69 -1.96 -0.34 1.30
CA SER A 69 -2.32 0.25 0.02
C SER A 69 -1.69 1.62 -0.17
N MET A 70 -1.24 1.84 -1.40
CA MET A 70 -0.78 3.11 -1.92
C MET A 70 -1.67 3.46 -3.10
N VAL A 71 -2.22 4.68 -3.10
CA VAL A 71 -2.87 5.28 -4.27
C VAL A 71 -2.11 6.55 -4.60
N CYS A 72 -1.71 6.72 -5.85
CA CYS A 72 -0.89 7.84 -6.27
C CYS A 72 -1.51 8.59 -7.44
N ASP A 73 -1.49 9.90 -7.29
CA ASP A 73 -1.72 10.86 -8.35
C ASP A 73 -0.38 11.54 -8.67
N SER A 74 0.01 11.55 -9.94
CA SER A 74 1.31 12.07 -10.35
C SER A 74 1.47 13.58 -10.16
N LYS A 75 0.35 14.31 -10.00
CA LYS A 75 0.36 15.75 -9.76
C LYS A 75 0.44 16.08 -8.27
N TYR A 76 -0.29 15.33 -7.43
CA TYR A 76 -0.45 15.68 -6.02
C TYR A 76 0.42 14.86 -5.06
N GLY A 77 0.75 13.61 -5.41
CA GLY A 77 1.49 12.68 -4.55
C GLY A 77 0.68 11.42 -4.25
N TYR A 78 0.92 10.82 -3.09
CA TYR A 78 0.35 9.53 -2.72
C TYR A 78 -0.42 9.58 -1.40
N LEU A 79 -1.43 8.72 -1.33
CA LEU A 79 -2.08 8.26 -0.12
C LEU A 79 -1.48 6.92 0.22
N PHE A 80 -1.14 6.72 1.49
CA PHE A 80 -0.74 5.41 1.99
C PHE A 80 -1.62 5.05 3.17
N GLY A 81 -2.16 3.85 3.18
CA GLY A 81 -2.99 3.37 4.28
C GLY A 81 -2.84 1.88 4.48
N CYS A 82 -3.32 1.41 5.63
CA CYS A 82 -3.26 0.00 5.98
C CYS A 82 -4.52 -0.43 6.72
N SER A 83 -4.94 -1.66 6.45
CA SER A 83 -5.88 -2.41 7.25
C SER A 83 -5.09 -3.42 8.05
N ILE A 84 -5.18 -3.33 9.37
CA ILE A 84 -4.51 -4.25 10.29
C ILE A 84 -5.61 -5.11 10.91
N SER A 85 -5.50 -6.42 10.74
CA SER A 85 -6.28 -7.42 11.47
C SER A 85 -6.08 -7.21 12.98
N GLU A 86 -7.15 -7.47 13.72
CA GLU A 86 -7.30 -7.16 15.15
C GLU A 86 -6.00 -7.27 15.96
N ASN A 87 -5.66 -6.19 16.67
CA ASN A 87 -4.67 -6.24 17.74
C ASN A 87 -5.13 -5.37 18.92
N GLU A 88 -4.42 -5.42 20.04
CA GLU A 88 -4.78 -4.67 21.26
C GLU A 88 -4.95 -3.16 21.02
N ASN A 89 -4.31 -2.61 19.98
CA ASN A 89 -4.30 -1.18 19.67
C ASN A 89 -5.33 -0.79 18.60
N TYR A 90 -5.81 -1.72 17.76
CA TYR A 90 -6.69 -1.44 16.63
C TYR A 90 -7.77 -2.53 16.47
N PRO A 91 -9.06 -2.20 16.61
CA PRO A 91 -10.13 -3.17 16.42
C PRO A 91 -10.20 -3.66 14.97
N GLU A 92 -10.78 -4.85 14.79
CA GLU A 92 -10.97 -5.46 13.47
C GLU A 92 -11.67 -4.48 12.49
N GLY A 93 -11.14 -4.38 11.27
CA GLY A 93 -11.67 -3.47 10.23
C GLY A 93 -11.17 -2.02 10.33
N THR A 94 -10.27 -1.69 11.26
CA THR A 94 -9.65 -0.37 11.33
C THR A 94 -8.77 -0.12 10.10
N TYR A 95 -9.03 0.98 9.40
CA TYR A 95 -8.22 1.45 8.28
C TYR A 95 -7.50 2.74 8.65
N LEU A 96 -6.18 2.67 8.79
CA LEU A 96 -5.32 3.78 9.16
C LEU A 96 -4.69 4.43 7.91
N ARG A 97 -4.42 5.73 7.98
CA ARG A 97 -3.77 6.49 6.90
C ARG A 97 -2.53 7.22 7.39
N LEU A 98 -1.50 7.24 6.54
CA LEU A 98 -0.29 8.00 6.80
C LEU A 98 -0.58 9.50 6.81
N VAL A 99 -0.22 10.17 7.90
CA VAL A 99 -0.41 11.61 8.08
C VAL A 99 0.75 12.39 7.49
N ASN A 100 0.45 13.31 6.59
CA ASN A 100 1.37 14.32 6.11
C ASN A 100 1.52 15.44 7.17
N LYS A 101 2.56 15.31 8.00
CA LYS A 101 2.92 16.32 9.03
C LYS A 101 3.41 17.65 8.44
N ASN A 102 3.73 17.68 7.14
CA ASN A 102 4.24 18.84 6.44
C ASN A 102 3.16 19.61 5.66
N ALA A 103 1.89 19.18 5.74
CA ALA A 103 0.78 19.86 5.07
C ALA A 103 0.59 21.28 5.63
N LYS A 104 0.80 22.31 4.80
CA LYS A 104 0.63 23.72 5.19
C LYS A 104 -0.83 24.04 5.55
N ASN A 105 -1.76 23.46 4.79
CA ASN A 105 -3.20 23.55 5.05
C ASN A 105 -3.80 22.14 5.04
N PRO A 106 -3.88 21.46 6.20
CA PRO A 106 -4.31 20.06 6.28
C PRO A 106 -5.73 19.79 5.75
N ASP A 107 -6.59 20.81 5.74
CA ASP A 107 -7.98 20.73 5.26
C ASP A 107 -8.15 21.10 3.78
N GLU A 108 -7.09 21.48 3.08
CA GLU A 108 -7.11 21.62 1.62
C GLU A 108 -7.53 20.29 0.97
N ILE A 109 -8.37 20.35 -0.06
CA ILE A 109 -8.85 19.17 -0.78
C ILE A 109 -8.08 19.04 -2.10
N TYR A 110 -7.46 17.88 -2.31
CA TYR A 110 -6.93 17.45 -3.60
C TYR A 110 -7.90 16.48 -4.26
N ILE A 111 -8.01 16.58 -5.58
CA ILE A 111 -8.88 15.74 -6.40
C ILE A 111 -7.97 14.82 -7.19
N PHE A 112 -7.95 13.54 -6.84
CA PHE A 112 -7.13 12.54 -7.51
C PHE A 112 -7.82 12.11 -8.80
N GLU A 113 -7.11 12.20 -9.93
CA GLU A 113 -7.61 11.65 -11.19
C GLU A 113 -7.55 10.12 -11.16
N PRO A 114 -8.23 9.37 -12.05
CA PRO A 114 -9.24 9.84 -13.00
C PRO A 114 -10.68 9.86 -12.44
N HIS A 115 -10.89 9.41 -11.19
CA HIS A 115 -12.23 9.25 -10.61
C HIS A 115 -12.68 10.45 -9.76
N GLU A 116 -11.88 11.52 -9.77
CA GLU A 116 -12.13 12.76 -9.02
C GLU A 116 -12.32 12.51 -7.52
N ASP A 117 -11.58 11.55 -6.96
CA ASP A 117 -11.67 11.23 -5.54
C ASP A 117 -11.08 12.40 -4.72
N GLU A 118 -11.89 12.92 -3.79
CA GLU A 118 -11.50 14.03 -2.92
C GLU A 118 -10.72 13.55 -1.70
N TRP A 119 -9.55 14.13 -1.48
CA TRP A 119 -8.66 13.79 -0.37
C TRP A 119 -8.15 15.02 0.34
N LYS A 120 -8.21 15.01 1.67
CA LYS A 120 -7.58 16.04 2.50
C LYS A 120 -6.06 16.00 2.36
N ALA A 121 -5.44 17.16 2.20
CA ALA A 121 -3.99 17.34 2.14
C ALA A 121 -3.27 16.74 3.36
N LYS A 122 -3.94 16.65 4.52
CA LYS A 122 -3.46 15.92 5.71
C LYS A 122 -3.02 14.47 5.41
N TYR A 123 -3.58 13.81 4.40
CA TYR A 123 -3.25 12.42 4.07
C TYR A 123 -2.42 12.26 2.78
N VAL A 124 -2.24 13.34 2.03
CA VAL A 124 -1.51 13.32 0.75
C VAL A 124 -0.05 13.64 1.00
N ASN A 125 0.82 12.68 0.73
CA ASN A 125 2.25 12.74 0.96
C ASN A 125 3.02 12.82 -0.37
N GLN A 126 4.21 13.43 -0.36
CA GLN A 126 5.05 13.61 -1.56
C GLN A 126 6.47 13.06 -1.38
N ASP A 127 6.77 12.47 -0.22
CA ASP A 127 8.10 11.98 0.13
C ASP A 127 8.30 10.54 -0.36
N LEU A 128 9.03 10.39 -1.47
CA LEU A 128 9.36 9.08 -2.04
C LEU A 128 10.29 8.26 -1.14
N GLU A 129 11.18 8.90 -0.37
CA GLU A 129 12.09 8.18 0.52
C GLU A 129 11.32 7.54 1.67
N LEU A 130 10.42 8.31 2.31
CA LEU A 130 9.49 7.78 3.29
C LEU A 130 8.69 6.61 2.72
N LEU A 131 8.09 6.78 1.54
CA LEU A 131 7.32 5.74 0.88
C LEU A 131 8.13 4.45 0.66
N LEU A 132 9.36 4.57 0.16
CA LEU A 132 10.24 3.42 -0.06
C LEU A 132 10.62 2.73 1.26
N ASN A 133 10.82 3.49 2.34
CA ASN A 133 11.08 2.93 3.66
C ASN A 133 9.87 2.14 4.18
N LEU A 134 8.64 2.65 4.02
CA LEU A 134 7.41 1.93 4.41
C LEU A 134 7.26 0.60 3.65
N PHE A 135 7.48 0.60 2.32
CA PHE A 135 7.44 -0.62 1.53
C PHE A 135 8.58 -1.58 1.89
N LYS A 136 9.74 -1.06 2.30
CA LYS A 136 10.87 -1.87 2.74
C LYS A 136 10.58 -2.56 4.07
N ASP A 137 9.96 -1.88 5.03
CA ASP A 137 9.49 -2.48 6.28
C ASP A 137 8.58 -3.68 5.97
N ILE A 138 7.56 -3.48 5.13
CA ILE A 138 6.62 -4.53 4.72
C ILE A 138 7.35 -5.68 4.01
N TYR A 139 8.28 -5.36 3.10
CA TYR A 139 9.05 -6.39 2.40
C TYR A 139 9.93 -7.20 3.35
N GLN A 140 10.61 -6.57 4.32
CA GLN A 140 11.56 -7.25 5.19
C GLN A 140 10.86 -8.00 6.33
N HIS A 141 9.87 -7.37 6.96
CA HIS A 141 9.27 -7.82 8.21
C HIS A 141 7.84 -8.33 8.04
N GLY A 142 7.20 -8.09 6.90
CA GLY A 142 5.80 -8.41 6.69
C GLY A 142 4.82 -7.44 7.35
N GLU A 143 5.34 -6.40 8.01
CA GLU A 143 4.54 -5.37 8.66
C GLU A 143 5.30 -4.04 8.75
N LEU A 144 4.58 -2.97 9.07
CA LEU A 144 5.16 -1.68 9.38
C LEU A 144 5.87 -1.72 10.75
N SER A 145 7.04 -1.10 10.84
CA SER A 145 7.70 -0.88 12.13
C SER A 145 6.84 -0.03 13.08
N LEU A 146 7.09 -0.13 14.38
CA LEU A 146 6.38 0.69 15.39
C LEU A 146 6.56 2.19 15.13
N ASP A 147 7.76 2.60 14.74
CA ASP A 147 8.07 3.99 14.40
C ASP A 147 7.28 4.47 13.17
N SER A 148 7.19 3.64 12.14
CA SER A 148 6.35 3.90 10.96
C SER A 148 4.86 4.02 11.36
N LYS A 149 4.35 3.11 12.20
CA LYS A 149 2.94 3.10 12.67
C LYS A 149 2.58 4.37 13.45
N ALA A 150 3.51 5.00 14.16
CA ALA A 150 3.28 6.24 14.90
C ALA A 150 2.95 7.47 14.01
N SER A 151 3.08 7.35 12.69
CA SER A 151 2.70 8.40 11.73
C SER A 151 1.35 8.16 11.06
N PHE A 152 0.58 7.17 11.53
CA PHE A 152 -0.74 6.82 10.99
C PHE A 152 -1.86 7.24 11.95
N GLU A 153 -2.99 7.64 11.39
CA GLU A 153 -4.24 7.98 12.09
C GLU A 153 -5.47 7.37 11.41
#